data_AF-A0A2S9YTK9-F1
#
_entry.id   AF-A0A2S9YTK9-F1
#
_cell.length_a   1.000
_cell.length_b   1.000
_cell.length_c   1.000
_cell.angle_alpha   90.00
_cell.angle_beta   90.00
_cell.angle_gamma   90.00
#
_symmetry.space_group_name_H-M   'P 1'
#
loop_
_entity.id
_entity.type
_entity.pdbx_description
1 polymer ?
#
loop_
_entity_poly.entity_id
_entity_poly.type
_entity_poly.pdbx_seq_one_letter_code
_entity_poly.pdbx_strand_id
1 'polypeptide(L)'
;MNPRSSSQDLHPSTGARFVFEREPSAAPDSPRYLVTIYLPGTERWSGRLEWVDGRAKLDPTTEPAPDREPWPWALAEALKLARVLHRDPKPHMVRWRG
;
A
#
# COMPACT_ATOMS: atom_id res chain seq x y z
N MET A 1 -15.56 23.50 -0.29
CA MET A 1 -15.44 22.64 -1.49
C MET A 1 -15.07 21.25 -0.99
N ASN A 2 -16.02 20.31 -0.97
CA ASN A 2 -15.76 18.93 -0.54
C ASN A 2 -15.42 18.09 -1.77
N PRO A 3 -14.22 17.52 -1.90
CA PRO A 3 -14.08 16.38 -2.80
C PRO A 3 -14.65 15.16 -2.05
N ARG A 4 -15.94 14.87 -2.27
CA ARG A 4 -16.46 13.51 -2.06
C ARG A 4 -15.78 12.63 -3.11
N SER A 5 -14.56 12.16 -2.82
CA SER A 5 -14.06 10.96 -3.46
C SER A 5 -14.98 9.84 -3.00
N SER A 6 -15.95 9.48 -3.83
CA SER A 6 -16.88 8.40 -3.53
C SER A 6 -16.05 7.15 -3.25
N SER A 7 -16.31 6.46 -2.13
CA SER A 7 -15.61 5.20 -1.81
C SER A 7 -15.71 4.18 -2.95
N GLN A 8 -16.71 4.30 -3.83
CA GLN A 8 -16.86 3.48 -5.03
C GLN A 8 -15.72 3.66 -6.06
N ASP A 9 -15.08 4.83 -6.14
CA ASP A 9 -13.92 5.07 -7.04
C ASP A 9 -12.60 4.52 -6.47
N LEU A 10 -12.61 4.08 -5.20
CA LEU A 10 -11.43 3.55 -4.52
C LEU A 10 -11.26 2.05 -4.75
N HIS A 11 -12.36 1.31 -4.80
CA HIS A 11 -12.35 -0.14 -4.88
C HIS A 11 -12.42 -0.61 -6.33
N PRO A 12 -11.45 -1.42 -6.79
CA PRO A 12 -11.52 -2.01 -8.11
C PRO A 12 -12.69 -3.00 -8.23
N SER A 13 -13.19 -3.20 -9.45
CA SER A 13 -14.08 -4.32 -9.77
C SER A 13 -13.34 -5.66 -9.81
N THR A 14 -12.04 -5.67 -10.14
CA THR A 14 -11.15 -6.83 -10.18
C THR A 14 -9.72 -6.46 -9.75
N GLY A 15 -8.98 -7.38 -9.16
CA GLY A 15 -7.62 -7.12 -8.69
C GLY A 15 -7.57 -6.21 -7.45
N ALA A 16 -6.61 -5.29 -7.38
CA ALA A 16 -6.34 -4.43 -6.24
C ALA A 16 -5.76 -3.07 -6.67
N ARG A 17 -6.10 -2.03 -5.92
CA ARG A 17 -5.48 -0.70 -5.99
C ARG A 17 -4.54 -0.53 -4.79
N PHE A 18 -3.30 -0.18 -5.07
CA PHE A 18 -2.25 0.06 -4.09
C PHE A 18 -1.90 1.53 -4.08
N VAL A 19 -1.92 2.13 -2.89
CA VAL A 19 -1.55 3.52 -2.65
C VAL A 19 -0.42 3.54 -1.63
N PHE A 20 0.67 4.22 -1.98
CA PHE A 20 1.84 4.41 -1.11
C PHE A 20 2.06 5.91 -0.96
N GLU A 21 2.05 6.40 0.28
CA GLU A 21 2.29 7.80 0.63
C GLU A 21 3.51 7.88 1.54
N ARG A 22 4.53 8.63 1.13
CA ARG A 22 5.76 8.77 1.92
C ARG A 22 5.45 9.52 3.21
N GLU A 23 5.87 8.97 4.35
CA GLU A 23 5.75 9.65 5.63
C GLU A 23 6.65 10.92 5.63
N PRO A 24 6.11 12.11 5.92
CA PRO A 24 6.90 13.36 5.87
C PRO A 24 8.07 13.38 6.86
N SER A 25 7.95 12.62 7.95
CA SER A 25 8.97 12.48 9.00
C SER A 25 10.04 11.45 8.66
N ALA A 26 9.91 10.70 7.54
CA ALA A 26 10.89 9.72 7.15
C ALA A 26 12.18 10.40 6.66
N ALA A 27 13.33 9.90 7.12
CA ALA A 27 14.63 10.38 6.66
C ALA A 27 14.78 10.22 5.14
N PRO A 28 15.59 11.07 4.47
CA PRO A 28 15.86 10.95 3.03
C PRO A 28 16.33 9.54 2.62
N ASP A 29 17.24 8.97 3.40
CA ASP A 29 17.93 7.71 3.11
C ASP A 29 17.23 6.46 3.68
N SER A 30 16.19 6.67 4.50
CA SER A 30 15.37 5.60 5.08
C SER A 30 13.89 5.93 4.90
N PRO A 31 13.37 5.85 3.65
CA PRO A 31 12.00 6.22 3.37
C PRO A 31 11.04 5.24 4.07
N ARG A 32 9.96 5.78 4.61
CA ARG A 32 8.82 5.02 5.13
C ARG A 32 7.56 5.47 4.41
N TYR A 33 6.62 4.56 4.26
CA TYR A 33 5.38 4.83 3.56
C TYR A 33 4.18 4.33 4.34
N LEU A 34 3.11 5.12 4.35
CA LEU A 34 1.77 4.61 4.59
C LEU A 34 1.30 3.89 3.33
N VAL A 35 0.82 2.67 3.50
CA VAL A 35 0.30 1.82 2.44
C VAL A 35 -1.18 1.62 2.66
N THR A 36 -1.98 1.82 1.62
CA THR A 36 -3.37 1.41 1.60
C THR A 36 -3.63 0.52 0.40
N ILE A 37 -4.24 -0.63 0.65
CA ILE A 37 -4.64 -1.61 -0.35
C ILE A 37 -6.17 -1.64 -0.37
N TYR A 38 -6.75 -1.37 -1.53
CA TYR A 38 -8.17 -1.49 -1.77
C TYR A 38 -8.43 -2.72 -2.65
N LEU A 39 -9.28 -3.61 -2.15
CA LEU A 39 -9.75 -4.81 -2.84
C LEU A 39 -11.20 -4.62 -3.32
N PRO A 40 -11.73 -5.53 -4.16
CA PRO A 40 -13.12 -5.54 -4.56
C PRO A 40 -14.03 -5.77 -3.33
N GLY A 41 -15.29 -5.39 -3.44
CA GLY A 41 -16.26 -5.63 -2.37
C GLY A 41 -16.05 -4.77 -1.12
N THR A 42 -15.43 -3.58 -1.26
CA THR A 42 -15.17 -2.61 -0.18
C THR A 42 -14.12 -2.99 0.86
N GLU A 43 -13.44 -4.13 0.66
CA GLU A 43 -12.34 -4.55 1.52
C GLU A 43 -11.14 -3.59 1.38
N ARG A 44 -10.56 -3.21 2.53
CA ARG A 44 -9.36 -2.38 2.60
C ARG A 44 -8.43 -2.82 3.71
N TRP A 45 -7.15 -2.58 3.52
CA TRP A 45 -6.13 -2.74 4.53
C TRP A 45 -5.17 -1.57 4.50
N SER A 46 -4.67 -1.20 5.67
CA SER A 46 -3.71 -0.12 5.85
C SER A 46 -2.52 -0.59 6.68
N GLY A 47 -1.33 -0.18 6.27
CA GLY A 47 -0.07 -0.57 6.90
C GLY A 47 1.02 0.47 6.71
N ARG A 48 2.16 0.21 7.35
CA ARG A 48 3.42 0.92 7.17
C ARG A 48 4.39 0.04 6.40
N LEU A 49 5.07 0.62 5.44
CA LEU A 49 6.15 0.02 4.69
C LEU A 49 7.46 0.68 5.10
N GLU A 50 8.43 -0.14 5.47
CA GLU A 50 9.81 0.26 5.71
C GLU A 50 10.79 -0.78 5.16
N TRP A 51 12.07 -0.42 5.11
CA TRP A 51 13.16 -1.34 4.75
C TRP A 51 14.06 -1.55 5.95
N VAL A 52 14.16 -2.80 6.39
CA VAL A 52 15.07 -3.23 7.46
C VAL A 52 16.09 -4.17 6.81
N ASP A 53 17.37 -3.84 6.93
CA ASP A 53 18.47 -4.60 6.30
C ASP A 53 18.25 -4.84 4.79
N GLY A 54 17.74 -3.82 4.09
CA GLY A 54 17.45 -3.88 2.66
C GLY A 54 16.20 -4.70 2.28
N ARG A 55 15.47 -5.25 3.25
CA ARG A 55 14.24 -6.02 3.03
C ARG A 55 13.01 -5.18 3.35
N ALA A 56 12.08 -5.14 2.41
CA ALA A 56 10.79 -4.49 2.62
C ALA A 56 9.98 -5.25 3.68
N LYS A 57 9.46 -4.52 4.66
CA LYS A 57 8.59 -5.02 5.73
C LYS A 57 7.29 -4.22 5.72
N LEU A 58 6.17 -4.94 5.81
CA LEU A 58 4.83 -4.37 5.96
C LEU A 58 4.32 -4.67 7.36
N ASP A 59 3.96 -3.64 8.11
CA ASP A 59 3.34 -3.77 9.42
C ASP A 59 1.93 -3.14 9.38
N PRO A 60 0.90 -3.79 9.91
CA PRO A 60 -0.45 -3.22 9.92
C PRO A 60 -0.52 -1.96 10.79
N THR A 61 -1.32 -0.97 10.38
CA THR A 61 -1.58 0.21 11.23
C THR A 61 -2.64 -0.04 12.30
N THR A 62 -3.53 -1.00 12.06
CA THR A 62 -4.66 -1.30 12.96
C THR A 62 -4.80 -2.79 13.14
N GLU A 63 -5.21 -3.50 12.08
CA GLU A 63 -5.44 -4.95 12.10
C GLU A 63 -4.55 -5.65 11.07
N PRO A 64 -4.09 -6.88 11.35
CA PRO A 64 -3.43 -7.70 10.33
C PRO A 64 -4.38 -7.96 9.16
N ALA A 65 -3.82 -8.16 7.97
CA ALA A 65 -4.64 -8.60 6.85
C ALA A 65 -5.09 -10.06 7.10
N PRO A 66 -6.30 -10.45 6.67
CA PRO A 66 -6.75 -11.83 6.77
C PRO A 66 -5.82 -12.84 6.06
N ASP A 67 -5.65 -14.04 6.62
CA ASP A 67 -4.87 -15.13 6.00
C ASP A 67 -5.63 -15.89 4.89
N ARG A 68 -6.60 -15.24 4.25
CA ARG A 68 -7.43 -15.82 3.18
C ARG A 68 -7.31 -15.02 1.90
N GLU A 69 -7.54 -15.66 0.76
CA GLU A 69 -7.58 -14.96 -0.52
C GLU A 69 -8.55 -13.76 -0.51
N PRO A 70 -8.21 -12.63 -1.16
CA PRO A 70 -7.01 -12.40 -1.98
C PRO A 70 -5.85 -11.70 -1.23
N TRP A 71 -5.86 -11.70 0.11
CA TRP A 71 -4.92 -10.90 0.91
C TRP A 71 -3.45 -11.35 0.81
N PRO A 72 -3.11 -12.65 0.83
CA PRO A 72 -1.72 -13.08 0.63
C PRO A 72 -1.12 -12.59 -0.69
N TRP A 73 -1.90 -12.69 -1.78
CA TRP A 73 -1.49 -12.14 -3.08
C TRP A 73 -1.31 -10.62 -3.04
N ALA A 74 -2.26 -9.89 -2.46
CA ALA A 74 -2.21 -8.44 -2.41
C ALA A 74 -0.98 -7.94 -1.62
N LEU A 75 -0.70 -8.55 -0.47
CA LEU A 75 0.50 -8.23 0.32
C LEU A 75 1.79 -8.55 -0.45
N ALA A 76 1.84 -9.67 -1.18
CA ALA A 76 2.99 -10.01 -2.02
C ALA A 76 3.19 -8.99 -3.16
N GLU A 77 2.12 -8.52 -3.81
CA GLU A 77 2.20 -7.45 -4.81
C GLU A 77 2.66 -6.12 -4.21
N ALA A 78 2.20 -5.77 -3.00
CA ALA A 78 2.67 -4.58 -2.29
C ALA A 78 4.18 -4.64 -2.02
N LEU A 79 4.71 -5.81 -1.61
CA LEU A 79 6.15 -6.02 -1.41
C LEU A 79 6.96 -5.96 -2.72
N LYS A 80 6.39 -6.37 -3.86
CA LYS A 80 7.04 -6.18 -5.17
C LYS A 80 7.11 -4.70 -5.53
N LEU A 81 6.04 -3.95 -5.30
CA LEU A 81 5.98 -2.51 -5.53
C LEU A 81 6.93 -1.73 -4.60
N ALA A 82 7.15 -2.21 -3.38
CA ALA A 82 8.16 -1.68 -2.48
C ALA A 82 9.56 -1.67 -3.14
N ARG A 83 9.94 -2.70 -3.91
CA ARG A 83 11.25 -2.71 -4.60
C ARG A 83 11.44 -1.52 -5.55
N VAL A 84 10.35 -1.04 -6.16
CA VAL A 84 10.38 0.15 -7.01
C VAL A 84 10.66 1.40 -6.18
N LEU A 85 9.94 1.57 -5.06
CA LEU A 85 10.11 2.71 -4.16
C LEU A 85 11.46 2.72 -3.43
N HIS A 86 12.06 1.55 -3.20
CA HIS A 86 13.40 1.45 -2.64
C HIS A 86 14.47 1.98 -3.62
N ARG A 87 14.29 1.70 -4.92
CA ARG A 87 15.22 2.12 -5.97
C ARG A 87 15.02 3.58 -6.39
N ASP A 88 13.77 4.04 -6.42
CA ASP A 88 13.37 5.37 -6.87
C ASP A 88 12.27 5.91 -5.93
N PRO A 89 12.68 6.48 -4.77
CA PRO A 89 11.74 6.97 -3.77
C PRO A 89 10.87 8.12 -4.30
N LYS A 90 9.56 8.03 -4.09
CA LYS A 90 8.59 9.04 -4.56
C LYS A 90 7.76 9.55 -3.39
N PRO A 91 7.27 10.80 -3.42
CA PRO A 91 6.34 11.27 -2.40
C PRO A 91 5.04 10.44 -2.36
N HIS A 92 4.58 9.98 -3.53
CA HIS A 92 3.32 9.27 -3.68
C HIS A 92 3.38 8.31 -4.88
N MET A 93 2.82 7.11 -4.73
CA MET A 93 2.67 6.14 -5.82
C MET A 93 1.31 5.42 -5.75
N VAL A 94 0.59 5.41 -6.87
CA VAL A 94 -0.62 4.59 -7.07
C VAL A 94 -0.37 3.54 -8.14
N ARG A 95 -0.77 2.30 -7.89
CA ARG A 95 -0.71 1.19 -8.85
C ARG A 95 -1.95 0.33 -8.81
N TRP A 96 -2.30 -0.22 -9.95
CA TRP A 96 -3.37 -1.21 -10.10
C TRP A 96 -2.73 -2.54 -10.51
N ARG A 97 -3.14 -3.65 -9.90
CA ARG A 97 -2.76 -5.02 -10.27
C ARG A 97 -4.01 -5.88 -10.28
N GLY A 98 -4.12 -6.84 -11.19
CA GLY A 98 -5.26 -7.74 -11.33
C GLY A 98 -5.00 -8.74 -12.42
#